data_AF-A0A374BFM9-F1
#
_entry.id   AF-A0A374BFM9-F1
#
_cell.length_a   1.000
_cell.length_b   1.000
_cell.length_c   1.000
_cell.angle_alpha   90.00
_cell.angle_beta   90.00
_cell.angle_gamma   90.00
#
_symmetry.space_group_name_H-M   'P 1'
#
loop_
_entity.id
_entity.type
_entity.pdbx_description
1 polymer ?
#
loop_
_entity_poly.entity_id
_entity_poly.type
_entity_poly.pdbx_seq_one_letter_code
_entity_poly.pdbx_strand_id
1 'polypeptide(L)'
;MSYLYRQSFENAKLTGEIEAYRESRTENIRCKKAIESAISDSFDGFTLNKNGAKKVIADFGYDRTMWVLAASILNKKDDGRFSRENKEWTRSVIPSYLPQKEMREYCVYSHPAVLNGFIDQVKKRYDRLGLVGEKQCVQSDKPQDYERKLLILKPEILNEQFKDPINQYFYAAGGFGCDPEKSGRKVFGQFLADDEKAQFYREDFFGVADYEQLPKWAVERLEQIEAPQMKIRIFQIDHEKDRNKLAFMNYDYTQSHGGIKAENYRQIYGGTVTCDSLESVFALCNSDKTPPGYLGESMSVSNVIEICDGKDKGFYFCDSVGFKPIDFDIDKTNHSDIMKILIVENGKAPYEAEIRNDIHAMQSVVGGCIEPIYFEPKQDAIVWCNDEFLLNGSEPNRIVGATLVHGTFYISGNYQNEYGEWDSCSLTDEQIEKYKEQFNHVVVNLPGIGLIAVRETKPEIIEPDEEFEEEHEIEQTM
;
A
#
# COMPACT_ATOMS: atom_id res chain seq x y z
N MET A 1 9.94 9.33 -18.52
CA MET A 1 11.26 8.99 -19.09
C MET A 1 11.07 8.08 -20.29
N SER A 2 11.99 8.10 -21.25
CA SER A 2 11.90 7.29 -22.48
C SER A 2 12.17 5.81 -22.20
N TYR A 3 11.44 4.90 -22.85
CA TYR A 3 11.57 3.45 -22.67
C TYR A 3 12.96 2.93 -23.05
N LEU A 4 13.58 2.11 -22.19
CA LEU A 4 14.86 1.46 -22.44
C LEU A 4 14.65 0.08 -23.07
N TYR A 5 14.86 -0.02 -24.38
CA TYR A 5 14.84 -1.29 -25.11
C TYR A 5 16.07 -2.14 -24.77
N ARG A 6 15.87 -3.33 -24.17
CA ARG A 6 16.93 -4.22 -23.65
C ARG A 6 17.23 -5.45 -24.51
N GLN A 7 16.54 -5.63 -25.65
CA GLN A 7 16.77 -6.74 -26.57
C GLN A 7 17.66 -6.34 -27.76
N SER A 8 18.15 -7.33 -28.51
CA SER A 8 19.00 -7.08 -29.69
C SER A 8 18.21 -6.49 -30.84
N PHE A 9 18.90 -5.84 -31.78
CA PHE A 9 18.28 -5.35 -33.01
C PHE A 9 17.64 -6.47 -33.84
N GLU A 10 18.21 -7.67 -33.81
CA GLU A 10 17.64 -8.84 -34.46
C GLU A 10 16.31 -9.26 -33.84
N ASN A 11 16.22 -9.25 -32.50
CA ASN A 11 14.97 -9.51 -31.80
C ASN A 11 13.90 -8.47 -32.18
N ALA A 12 14.26 -7.17 -32.18
CA ALA A 12 13.36 -6.10 -32.60
C ALA A 12 12.82 -6.27 -34.03
N LYS A 13 13.60 -6.86 -34.94
CA LYS A 13 13.10 -7.21 -36.29
C LYS A 13 12.08 -8.34 -36.26
N LEU A 14 12.34 -9.37 -35.46
CA LEU A 14 11.47 -10.54 -35.35
C LEU A 14 10.15 -10.20 -34.67
N THR A 15 10.16 -9.29 -33.69
CA THR A 15 8.97 -8.88 -32.92
C THR A 15 8.25 -7.67 -33.53
N GLY A 16 8.83 -7.02 -34.54
CA GLY A 16 8.26 -5.82 -35.17
C GLY A 16 8.50 -4.52 -34.40
N GLU A 17 9.37 -4.51 -33.39
CA GLU A 17 9.64 -3.40 -32.48
C GLU A 17 10.82 -2.51 -32.90
N ILE A 18 11.09 -2.43 -34.21
CA ILE A 18 12.25 -1.71 -34.77
C ILE A 18 12.24 -0.21 -34.36
N GLU A 19 11.07 0.40 -34.30
CA GLU A 19 10.91 1.81 -33.92
C GLU A 19 11.29 2.03 -32.45
N ALA A 20 10.75 1.22 -31.54
CA ALA A 20 11.09 1.26 -30.12
C ALA A 20 12.61 1.07 -29.88
N TYR A 21 13.25 0.15 -30.62
CA TYR A 21 14.70 -0.02 -30.59
C TYR A 21 15.44 1.27 -31.02
N ARG A 22 15.02 1.90 -32.12
CA ARG A 22 15.66 3.11 -32.67
C ARG A 22 15.49 4.32 -31.74
N GLU A 23 14.31 4.48 -31.16
CA GLU A 23 14.03 5.54 -30.17
C GLU A 23 14.88 5.36 -28.93
N SER A 24 14.88 4.15 -28.34
CA SER A 24 15.72 3.81 -27.19
C SER A 24 17.20 4.06 -27.49
N ARG A 25 17.68 3.67 -28.67
CA ARG A 25 19.07 3.90 -29.09
C ARG A 25 19.39 5.39 -29.23
N THR A 26 18.47 6.20 -29.77
CA THR A 26 18.64 7.65 -29.87
C THR A 26 18.77 8.28 -28.49
N GLU A 27 17.95 7.84 -27.55
CA GLU A 27 18.00 8.29 -26.16
C GLU A 27 19.26 7.81 -25.43
N ASN A 28 19.78 6.61 -25.74
CA ASN A 28 21.10 6.17 -25.25
C ASN A 28 22.23 7.08 -25.73
N ILE A 29 22.19 7.55 -26.98
CA ILE A 29 23.17 8.50 -27.52
C ILE A 29 23.05 9.86 -26.81
N ARG A 30 21.81 10.31 -26.53
CA ARG A 30 21.57 11.53 -25.77
C ARG A 30 22.10 11.43 -24.34
N CYS A 31 21.83 10.32 -23.66
CA CYS A 31 22.35 10.02 -22.32
C CYS A 31 23.88 10.00 -22.31
N LYS A 32 24.52 9.33 -23.27
CA LYS A 32 25.97 9.38 -23.46
C LYS A 32 26.49 10.82 -23.51
N LYS A 33 25.92 11.66 -24.37
CA LYS A 33 26.36 13.06 -24.52
C LYS A 33 26.20 13.83 -23.21
N ALA A 34 25.12 13.60 -22.48
CA ALA A 34 24.91 14.20 -21.17
C ALA A 34 25.96 13.73 -20.14
N ILE A 35 26.35 12.45 -20.17
CA ILE A 35 27.44 11.92 -19.33
C ILE A 35 28.78 12.57 -19.71
N GLU A 36 29.09 12.67 -21.00
CA GLU A 36 30.32 13.31 -21.48
C GLU A 36 30.40 14.78 -21.06
N SER A 37 29.32 15.53 -21.22
CA SER A 37 29.20 16.91 -20.74
C SER A 37 29.32 16.99 -19.22
N ALA A 38 28.60 16.13 -18.48
CA ALA A 38 28.65 16.12 -17.02
C ALA A 38 30.06 15.85 -16.51
N ILE A 39 30.82 14.94 -17.14
CA ILE A 39 32.21 14.69 -16.79
C ILE A 39 33.09 15.89 -17.13
N SER A 40 32.94 16.46 -18.33
CA SER A 40 33.74 17.61 -18.77
C SER A 40 33.53 18.84 -17.87
N ASP A 41 32.29 19.12 -17.49
CA ASP A 41 31.93 20.29 -16.68
C ASP A 41 32.32 20.11 -15.19
N SER A 42 32.42 18.87 -14.75
CA SER A 42 32.60 18.52 -13.33
C SER A 42 34.03 18.07 -12.98
N PHE A 43 34.94 17.99 -13.94
CA PHE A 43 36.31 17.50 -13.73
C PHE A 43 37.32 18.65 -13.79
N ASP A 44 37.90 18.98 -12.64
CA ASP A 44 38.88 20.08 -12.49
C ASP A 44 40.33 19.67 -12.80
N GLY A 45 40.54 18.43 -13.26
CA GLY A 45 41.86 17.82 -13.48
C GLY A 45 42.34 16.93 -12.33
N PHE A 46 41.73 17.02 -11.15
CA PHE A 46 42.08 16.26 -9.95
C PHE A 46 40.89 15.51 -9.34
N THR A 47 39.71 16.12 -9.32
CA THR A 47 38.49 15.59 -8.71
C THR A 47 37.29 15.71 -9.64
N LEU A 48 36.36 14.76 -9.50
CA LEU A 48 35.09 14.74 -10.23
C LEU A 48 33.97 15.16 -9.26
N ASN A 49 33.33 16.30 -9.52
CA ASN A 49 32.22 16.79 -8.70
C ASN A 49 31.03 15.80 -8.73
N LYS A 50 30.43 15.57 -7.54
CA LYS A 50 29.31 14.63 -7.31
C LYS A 50 27.96 15.06 -7.92
N ASN A 51 27.86 16.29 -8.43
CA ASN A 51 26.65 16.85 -9.00
C ASN A 51 26.37 16.37 -10.44
N GLY A 52 27.41 16.04 -11.20
CA GLY A 52 27.27 15.56 -12.58
C GLY A 52 26.42 14.29 -12.67
N ALA A 53 26.69 13.30 -11.82
CA ALA A 53 25.89 12.08 -11.74
C ALA A 53 24.42 12.35 -11.36
N LYS A 54 24.17 13.26 -10.41
CA LYS A 54 22.79 13.64 -9.98
C LYS A 54 21.98 14.17 -11.16
N LYS A 55 22.57 15.06 -11.97
CA LYS A 55 21.89 15.66 -13.13
C LYS A 55 21.56 14.62 -14.20
N VAL A 56 22.52 13.76 -14.55
CA VAL A 56 22.27 12.71 -15.57
C VAL A 56 21.19 11.74 -15.12
N ILE A 57 21.20 11.31 -13.86
CA ILE A 57 20.16 10.44 -13.30
C ILE A 57 18.79 11.13 -13.32
N ALA A 58 18.71 12.42 -12.99
CA ALA A 58 17.45 13.17 -13.04
C ALA A 58 16.88 13.25 -14.47
N ASP A 59 17.74 13.41 -15.48
CA ASP A 59 17.32 13.54 -16.88
C ASP A 59 16.97 12.19 -17.55
N PHE A 60 17.68 11.12 -17.20
CA PHE A 60 17.63 9.83 -17.93
C PHE A 60 17.23 8.62 -17.10
N GLY A 61 17.17 8.75 -15.77
CA GLY A 61 16.93 7.64 -14.85
C GLY A 61 18.19 6.80 -14.58
N TYR A 62 18.13 5.97 -13.55
CA TYR A 62 19.19 5.02 -13.21
C TYR A 62 19.37 3.98 -14.30
N ASP A 63 18.29 3.39 -14.83
CA ASP A 63 18.38 2.25 -15.75
C ASP A 63 19.15 2.59 -17.02
N ARG A 64 18.80 3.70 -17.66
CA ARG A 64 19.46 4.14 -18.90
C ARG A 64 20.88 4.60 -18.64
N THR A 65 21.10 5.34 -17.55
CA THR A 65 22.43 5.82 -17.17
C THR A 65 23.37 4.65 -16.94
N MET A 66 22.95 3.66 -16.15
CA MET A 66 23.71 2.44 -15.89
C MET A 66 23.93 1.62 -17.17
N TRP A 67 22.92 1.49 -18.03
CA TRP A 67 23.04 0.80 -19.32
C TRP A 67 24.14 1.40 -20.21
N VAL A 68 24.13 2.73 -20.39
CA VAL A 68 25.11 3.44 -21.22
C VAL A 68 26.52 3.34 -20.64
N LEU A 69 26.66 3.41 -19.31
CA LEU A 69 27.94 3.24 -18.62
C LEU A 69 28.48 1.80 -18.74
N ALA A 70 27.65 0.79 -18.53
CA ALA A 70 28.02 -0.61 -18.67
C ALA A 70 28.40 -0.95 -20.12
N ALA A 71 27.63 -0.47 -21.10
CA ALA A 71 27.97 -0.54 -22.52
C ALA A 71 29.33 0.08 -22.85
N SER A 72 29.68 1.17 -22.16
CA SER A 72 30.96 1.86 -22.34
C SER A 72 32.15 1.05 -21.81
N ILE A 73 31.98 0.35 -20.67
CA ILE A 73 32.98 -0.60 -20.14
C ILE A 73 33.14 -1.77 -21.12
N LEU A 74 32.02 -2.34 -21.59
CA LEU A 74 32.04 -3.46 -22.54
C LEU A 74 32.85 -3.13 -23.79
N ASN A 75 32.70 -1.93 -24.34
CA ASN A 75 33.46 -1.45 -25.50
C ASN A 75 34.93 -1.09 -25.20
N LYS A 76 35.32 -1.01 -23.92
CA LYS A 76 36.68 -0.74 -23.45
C LYS A 76 37.20 -1.83 -22.50
N LYS A 77 36.71 -3.06 -22.63
CA LYS A 77 36.94 -4.15 -21.67
C LYS A 77 38.42 -4.46 -21.41
N ASP A 78 39.25 -4.24 -22.42
CA ASP A 78 40.69 -4.49 -22.40
C ASP A 78 41.48 -3.38 -21.70
N ASP A 79 40.83 -2.26 -21.36
CA ASP A 79 41.44 -1.18 -20.61
C ASP A 79 41.62 -1.57 -19.13
N GLY A 80 42.86 -1.48 -18.64
CA GLY A 80 43.22 -1.86 -17.28
C GLY A 80 42.77 -0.87 -16.19
N ARG A 81 42.27 0.32 -16.55
CA ARG A 81 41.92 1.37 -15.58
C ARG A 81 40.52 1.24 -15.00
N PHE A 82 39.66 0.41 -15.58
CA PHE A 82 38.37 0.07 -14.96
C PHE A 82 38.57 -0.93 -13.83
N SER A 83 37.95 -0.67 -12.68
CA SER A 83 38.00 -1.55 -11.53
C SER A 83 37.43 -2.94 -11.87
N ARG A 84 37.92 -3.97 -11.18
CA ARG A 84 37.39 -5.32 -11.30
C ARG A 84 35.89 -5.35 -10.99
N GLU A 85 35.49 -4.64 -9.95
CA GLU A 85 34.09 -4.53 -9.52
C GLU A 85 33.20 -3.94 -10.62
N ASN A 86 33.62 -2.88 -11.32
CA ASN A 86 32.84 -2.29 -12.40
C ASN A 86 32.78 -3.19 -13.64
N LYS A 87 33.83 -3.97 -13.90
CA LYS A 87 33.81 -5.01 -14.94
C LYS A 87 32.84 -6.15 -14.60
N GLU A 88 32.76 -6.54 -13.33
CA GLU A 88 31.81 -7.56 -12.85
C GLU A 88 30.37 -7.04 -12.88
N TRP A 89 30.12 -5.83 -12.36
CA TRP A 89 28.83 -5.12 -12.42
C TRP A 89 28.29 -4.97 -13.85
N THR A 90 29.17 -4.75 -14.84
CA THR A 90 28.74 -4.68 -16.26
C THR A 90 27.96 -5.93 -16.70
N ARG A 91 28.27 -7.10 -16.14
CA ARG A 91 27.62 -8.38 -16.47
C ARG A 91 26.22 -8.50 -15.86
N SER A 92 25.92 -7.78 -14.79
CA SER A 92 24.56 -7.74 -14.22
C SER A 92 23.66 -6.76 -14.97
N VAL A 93 24.22 -5.75 -15.62
CA VAL A 93 23.45 -4.74 -16.38
C VAL A 93 23.20 -5.17 -17.83
N ILE A 94 24.22 -5.72 -18.49
CA ILE A 94 24.17 -6.06 -19.91
C ILE A 94 24.17 -7.58 -20.10
N PRO A 95 23.07 -8.16 -20.64
CA PRO A 95 23.02 -9.57 -20.94
C PRO A 95 24.11 -10.02 -21.93
N SER A 96 24.75 -11.16 -21.65
CA SER A 96 25.90 -11.65 -22.42
C SER A 96 25.58 -12.03 -23.87
N TYR A 97 24.31 -12.25 -24.20
CA TYR A 97 23.88 -12.57 -25.57
C TYR A 97 23.82 -11.34 -26.48
N LEU A 98 23.86 -10.12 -25.92
CA LEU A 98 23.78 -8.91 -26.72
C LEU A 98 25.09 -8.62 -27.47
N PRO A 99 25.06 -8.34 -28.78
CA PRO A 99 26.27 -8.06 -29.53
C PRO A 99 26.90 -6.71 -29.13
N GLN A 100 28.16 -6.75 -28.66
CA GLN A 100 28.94 -5.55 -28.31
C GLN A 100 28.91 -4.45 -29.39
N LYS A 101 28.89 -4.85 -30.67
CA LYS A 101 28.83 -3.94 -31.83
C LYS A 101 27.62 -3.01 -31.82
N GLU A 102 26.47 -3.44 -31.27
CA GLU A 102 25.24 -2.65 -31.21
C GLU A 102 25.34 -1.49 -30.20
N MET A 103 26.32 -1.56 -29.29
CA MET A 103 26.51 -0.61 -28.21
C MET A 103 27.61 0.42 -28.48
N ARG A 104 28.37 0.25 -29.57
CA ARG A 104 29.53 1.10 -29.90
C ARG A 104 29.18 2.59 -30.00
N GLU A 105 28.00 2.89 -30.53
CA GLU A 105 27.63 4.27 -30.87
C GLU A 105 27.36 5.15 -29.64
N TYR A 106 26.86 4.53 -28.57
CA TYR A 106 26.65 5.18 -27.28
C TYR A 106 27.72 4.82 -26.24
N CYS A 107 28.92 4.41 -26.69
CA CYS A 107 30.10 4.32 -25.85
C CYS A 107 30.60 5.73 -25.47
N VAL A 108 30.67 6.04 -24.17
CA VAL A 108 31.10 7.34 -23.61
C VAL A 108 32.58 7.60 -23.89
N TYR A 109 32.91 8.72 -24.52
CA TYR A 109 34.26 9.16 -24.82
C TYR A 109 34.80 10.05 -23.71
N SER A 110 35.36 9.42 -22.68
CA SER A 110 36.09 10.08 -21.59
C SER A 110 37.30 9.24 -21.18
N HIS A 111 38.24 9.83 -20.46
CA HIS A 111 39.39 9.11 -19.91
C HIS A 111 38.89 7.97 -18.99
N PRO A 112 39.30 6.70 -19.20
CA PRO A 112 38.74 5.55 -18.49
C PRO A 112 38.77 5.63 -16.96
N ALA A 113 39.81 6.23 -16.37
CA ALA A 113 39.88 6.42 -14.92
C ALA A 113 38.81 7.41 -14.40
N VAL A 114 38.52 8.47 -15.15
CA VAL A 114 37.49 9.45 -14.79
C VAL A 114 36.11 8.84 -14.97
N LEU A 115 35.89 8.10 -16.06
CA LEU A 115 34.65 7.37 -16.30
C LEU A 115 34.41 6.32 -15.21
N ASN A 116 35.44 5.59 -14.78
CA ASN A 116 35.34 4.66 -13.65
C ASN A 116 34.86 5.36 -12.38
N GLY A 117 35.45 6.52 -12.03
CA GLY A 117 35.00 7.31 -10.89
C GLY A 117 33.55 7.82 -11.02
N PHE A 118 33.12 8.19 -12.24
CA PHE A 118 31.72 8.58 -12.49
C PHE A 118 30.76 7.39 -12.29
N ILE A 119 31.15 6.19 -12.74
CA ILE A 119 30.39 4.95 -12.52
C ILE A 119 30.23 4.69 -11.03
N ASP A 120 31.31 4.82 -10.24
CA ASP A 120 31.25 4.64 -8.79
C ASP A 120 30.30 5.64 -8.12
N GLN A 121 30.23 6.88 -8.61
CA GLN A 121 29.25 7.87 -8.12
C GLN A 121 27.81 7.47 -8.42
N VAL A 122 27.53 6.97 -9.64
CA VAL A 122 26.19 6.50 -10.02
C VAL A 122 25.79 5.29 -9.20
N LYS A 123 26.66 4.27 -9.10
CA LYS A 123 26.42 3.07 -8.30
C LYS A 123 26.17 3.41 -6.83
N LYS A 124 27.02 4.25 -6.22
CA LYS A 124 26.82 4.69 -4.83
C LYS A 124 25.48 5.39 -4.60
N ARG A 125 24.95 6.08 -5.60
CA ARG A 125 23.61 6.69 -5.53
C ARG A 125 22.50 5.64 -5.65
N TYR A 126 22.67 4.68 -6.54
CA TYR A 126 21.75 3.57 -6.71
C TYR A 126 21.70 2.68 -5.45
N ASP A 127 22.85 2.37 -4.85
CA ASP A 127 22.93 1.58 -3.61
C ASP A 127 22.21 2.24 -2.44
N ARG A 128 22.16 3.58 -2.40
CA ARG A 128 21.42 4.34 -1.37
C ARG A 128 19.90 4.22 -1.49
N LEU A 129 19.39 3.74 -2.61
CA LEU A 129 17.96 3.43 -2.73
C LEU A 129 17.56 2.28 -1.81
N GLY A 130 18.51 1.43 -1.37
CA GLY A 130 18.21 0.35 -0.43
C GLY A 130 17.34 -0.76 -1.03
N LEU A 131 17.37 -0.91 -2.37
CA LEU A 131 16.56 -1.87 -3.09
C LEU A 131 16.87 -3.31 -2.65
N VAL A 132 15.82 -4.11 -2.53
CA VAL A 132 15.90 -5.54 -2.23
C VAL A 132 16.07 -6.36 -3.51
N GLY A 133 16.64 -7.56 -3.39
CA GLY A 133 16.90 -8.42 -4.54
C GLY A 133 16.91 -9.90 -4.21
N GLU A 134 17.63 -10.69 -5.00
CA GLU A 134 17.69 -12.16 -4.88
C GLU A 134 18.08 -12.65 -3.48
N LYS A 135 18.87 -11.88 -2.73
CA LYS A 135 19.29 -12.24 -1.37
C LYS A 135 18.14 -12.27 -0.36
N GLN A 136 17.09 -11.47 -0.60
CA GLN A 136 15.87 -11.41 0.20
C GLN A 136 14.79 -12.36 -0.34
N CYS A 137 15.13 -13.23 -1.29
CA CYS A 137 14.23 -14.25 -1.79
C CYS A 137 14.57 -15.62 -1.21
N VAL A 138 13.55 -16.46 -1.05
CA VAL A 138 13.71 -17.88 -0.72
C VAL A 138 14.53 -18.56 -1.80
N GLN A 139 15.69 -19.09 -1.43
CA GLN A 139 16.56 -19.83 -2.35
C GLN A 139 15.93 -21.19 -2.67
N SER A 140 15.77 -21.48 -3.96
CA SER A 140 15.21 -22.75 -4.43
C SER A 140 15.81 -23.13 -5.78
N ASP A 141 16.27 -24.37 -5.89
CA ASP A 141 16.73 -24.95 -7.15
C ASP A 141 15.57 -25.35 -8.09
N LYS A 142 14.33 -25.33 -7.58
CA LYS A 142 13.12 -25.66 -8.33
C LYS A 142 12.25 -24.42 -8.56
N PRO A 143 11.58 -24.32 -9.72
CA PRO A 143 10.56 -23.30 -9.95
C PRO A 143 9.48 -23.36 -8.86
N GLN A 144 9.14 -22.21 -8.29
CA GLN A 144 8.16 -22.09 -7.21
C GLN A 144 6.79 -21.66 -7.76
N ASP A 145 5.70 -22.17 -7.20
CA ASP A 145 4.39 -21.54 -7.37
C ASP A 145 4.37 -20.20 -6.64
N TYR A 146 3.86 -19.16 -7.30
CA TYR A 146 3.74 -17.81 -6.73
C TYR A 146 2.35 -17.50 -6.18
N GLU A 147 1.34 -18.35 -6.42
CA GLU A 147 -0.02 -18.06 -5.97
C GLU A 147 -0.08 -17.91 -4.44
N ARG A 148 -0.68 -16.81 -3.98
CA ARG A 148 -0.79 -16.39 -2.58
C ARG A 148 0.56 -16.28 -1.87
N LYS A 149 1.54 -15.69 -2.56
CA LYS A 149 2.86 -15.40 -2.00
C LYS A 149 3.28 -13.97 -2.27
N LEU A 150 4.08 -13.44 -1.35
CA LEU A 150 4.75 -12.18 -1.56
C LEU A 150 5.98 -12.37 -2.47
N LEU A 151 6.06 -11.57 -3.54
CA LEU A 151 7.15 -11.58 -4.51
C LEU A 151 7.96 -10.29 -4.43
N ILE A 152 9.24 -10.37 -4.80
CA ILE A 152 10.10 -9.21 -4.95
C ILE A 152 10.25 -8.86 -6.43
N LEU A 153 9.76 -7.69 -6.81
CA LEU A 153 9.85 -7.17 -8.16
C LEU A 153 11.26 -6.67 -8.46
N LYS A 154 11.72 -6.91 -9.68
CA LYS A 154 12.99 -6.40 -10.18
C LYS A 154 12.93 -4.87 -10.31
N PRO A 155 13.95 -4.13 -9.84
CA PRO A 155 13.99 -2.68 -9.94
C PRO A 155 13.75 -2.13 -11.34
N GLU A 156 14.20 -2.81 -12.39
CA GLU A 156 14.08 -2.37 -13.78
C GLU A 156 12.64 -2.30 -14.29
N ILE A 157 11.70 -2.93 -13.57
CA ILE A 157 10.27 -2.94 -13.89
C ILE A 157 9.57 -1.74 -13.25
N LEU A 158 10.11 -1.24 -12.14
CA LEU A 158 9.62 -0.03 -11.48
C LEU A 158 10.01 1.21 -12.28
N ASN A 159 9.05 2.14 -12.38
CA ASN A 159 9.34 3.48 -12.83
C ASN A 159 10.37 4.11 -11.88
N GLU A 160 11.27 4.92 -12.43
CA GLU A 160 12.36 5.58 -11.71
C GLU A 160 11.92 6.35 -10.46
N GLN A 161 10.71 6.90 -10.46
CA GLN A 161 10.16 7.61 -9.29
C GLN A 161 9.69 6.70 -8.14
N PHE A 162 9.52 5.40 -8.40
CA PHE A 162 9.11 4.37 -7.44
C PHE A 162 10.21 3.33 -7.22
N LYS A 163 11.46 3.61 -7.63
CA LYS A 163 12.60 2.73 -7.36
C LYS A 163 13.04 2.89 -5.90
N ASP A 164 12.23 2.32 -5.02
CA ASP A 164 12.45 2.21 -3.58
C ASP A 164 12.01 0.82 -3.08
N PRO A 165 12.49 0.38 -1.91
CA PRO A 165 12.21 -0.97 -1.40
C PRO A 165 10.75 -1.21 -1.01
N ILE A 166 9.96 -0.18 -0.71
CA ILE A 166 8.54 -0.35 -0.36
C ILE A 166 7.77 -0.85 -1.59
N ASN A 167 8.04 -0.24 -2.75
CA ASN A 167 7.36 -0.55 -4.01
C ASN A 167 7.85 -1.83 -4.70
N GLN A 168 8.79 -2.59 -4.10
CA GLN A 168 9.24 -3.86 -4.66
C GLN A 168 8.42 -5.06 -4.22
N TYR A 169 7.63 -4.94 -3.14
CA TYR A 169 6.86 -6.05 -2.60
C TYR A 169 5.50 -6.17 -3.28
N PHE A 170 5.25 -7.30 -3.94
CA PHE A 170 4.04 -7.54 -4.71
C PHE A 170 3.39 -8.86 -4.29
N TYR A 171 2.17 -8.80 -3.76
CA TYR A 171 1.43 -9.98 -3.34
C TYR A 171 0.70 -10.59 -4.53
N ALA A 172 1.09 -11.80 -4.93
CA ALA A 172 0.54 -12.50 -6.07
C ALA A 172 -0.77 -13.22 -5.71
N ALA A 173 -1.90 -12.62 -6.09
CA ALA A 173 -3.23 -13.19 -5.85
C ALA A 173 -3.55 -14.39 -6.77
N GLY A 174 -2.92 -14.48 -7.96
CA GLY A 174 -3.08 -15.59 -8.87
C GLY A 174 -2.66 -15.29 -10.31
N GLY A 175 -3.10 -16.12 -11.26
CA GLY A 175 -2.76 -15.98 -12.68
C GLY A 175 -1.91 -17.14 -13.19
N PHE A 176 -1.91 -17.36 -14.50
CA PHE A 176 -1.19 -18.48 -15.09
C PHE A 176 0.34 -18.38 -14.92
N GLY A 177 0.88 -17.16 -14.77
CA GLY A 177 2.31 -16.96 -14.51
C GLY A 177 2.77 -17.38 -13.12
N CYS A 178 1.84 -17.60 -12.18
CA CYS A 178 2.18 -18.09 -10.86
C CYS A 178 2.69 -19.53 -10.89
N ASP A 179 2.08 -20.35 -11.73
CA ASP A 179 2.40 -21.77 -11.86
C ASP A 179 3.49 -21.96 -12.92
N PRO A 180 4.68 -22.47 -12.55
CA PRO A 180 5.78 -22.64 -13.49
C PRO A 180 5.50 -23.67 -14.60
N GLU A 181 4.53 -24.56 -14.43
CA GLU A 181 4.16 -25.58 -15.41
C GLU A 181 3.15 -25.07 -16.45
N LYS A 182 2.56 -23.88 -16.22
CA LYS A 182 1.61 -23.27 -17.16
C LYS A 182 2.33 -22.40 -18.20
N SER A 183 1.78 -22.39 -19.42
CA SER A 183 2.35 -21.61 -20.52
C SER A 183 2.08 -20.11 -20.41
N GLY A 184 1.04 -19.71 -19.66
CA GLY A 184 0.72 -18.31 -19.42
C GLY A 184 1.73 -17.70 -18.45
N ARG A 185 2.16 -16.45 -18.70
CA ARG A 185 3.25 -15.81 -17.94
C ARG A 185 2.82 -14.72 -16.97
N LYS A 186 1.53 -14.34 -17.00
CA LYS A 186 1.03 -13.20 -16.23
C LYS A 186 0.69 -13.59 -14.80
N VAL A 187 1.25 -12.83 -13.88
CA VAL A 187 0.95 -12.84 -12.44
C VAL A 187 0.09 -11.62 -12.15
N PHE A 188 -1.07 -11.84 -11.54
CA PHE A 188 -1.99 -10.82 -11.07
C PHE A 188 -1.89 -10.70 -9.55
N GLY A 189 -2.00 -9.49 -9.05
CA GLY A 189 -1.83 -9.23 -7.63
C GLY A 189 -1.94 -7.75 -7.30
N GLN A 190 -1.41 -7.39 -6.14
CA GLN A 190 -1.37 -6.01 -5.68
C GLN A 190 -0.03 -5.67 -5.02
N PHE A 191 0.37 -4.41 -5.07
CA PHE A 191 1.50 -3.95 -4.28
C PHE A 191 1.17 -4.00 -2.79
N LEU A 192 2.14 -4.44 -1.98
CA LEU A 192 1.99 -4.48 -0.53
C LEU A 192 1.89 -3.06 0.08
N ALA A 193 2.49 -2.12 -0.62
CA ALA A 193 2.65 -0.71 -0.31
C ALA A 193 1.30 0.02 -0.14
N ASP A 194 0.40 -0.12 -1.12
CA ASP A 194 -0.79 0.72 -1.28
C ASP A 194 -2.02 -0.06 -1.82
N ASP A 195 -1.92 -1.39 -1.93
CA ASP A 195 -2.94 -2.26 -2.51
C ASP A 195 -3.25 -1.98 -3.99
N GLU A 196 -2.41 -1.21 -4.71
CA GLU A 196 -2.59 -0.96 -6.14
C GLU A 196 -2.54 -2.30 -6.90
N LYS A 197 -3.64 -2.62 -7.57
CA LYS A 197 -3.76 -3.86 -8.35
C LYS A 197 -3.02 -3.72 -9.67
N ALA A 198 -2.12 -4.64 -9.93
CA ALA A 198 -1.34 -4.66 -11.16
C ALA A 198 -1.17 -6.08 -11.72
N GLN A 199 -0.51 -6.15 -12.87
CA GLN A 199 -0.07 -7.42 -13.45
C GLN A 199 1.35 -7.30 -13.99
N PHE A 200 2.12 -8.35 -13.79
CA PHE A 200 3.50 -8.47 -14.26
C PHE A 200 3.74 -9.84 -14.86
N TYR A 201 4.86 -10.00 -15.55
CA TYR A 201 5.29 -11.30 -16.04
C TYR A 201 6.11 -12.03 -14.97
N ARG A 202 6.10 -13.37 -15.00
CA ARG A 202 6.86 -14.20 -14.07
C ARG A 202 8.35 -13.82 -14.01
N GLU A 203 8.92 -13.46 -15.16
CA GLU A 203 10.30 -13.01 -15.31
C GLU A 203 10.60 -11.63 -14.71
N ASP A 204 9.59 -10.84 -14.36
CA ASP A 204 9.73 -9.51 -13.77
C ASP A 204 10.08 -9.57 -12.27
N PHE A 205 10.00 -10.75 -11.65
CA PHE A 205 10.29 -10.97 -10.24
C PHE A 205 11.67 -11.63 -10.05
N PHE A 206 12.32 -11.32 -8.93
CA PHE A 206 13.47 -12.11 -8.45
C PHE A 206 13.00 -13.46 -7.90
N GLY A 207 11.89 -13.47 -7.17
CA GLY A 207 11.33 -14.69 -6.58
C GLY A 207 10.38 -14.39 -5.43
N VAL A 208 10.04 -15.44 -4.70
CA VAL A 208 9.25 -15.37 -3.46
C VAL A 208 10.10 -14.72 -2.37
N ALA A 209 9.57 -13.68 -1.72
CA ALA A 209 10.23 -13.01 -0.61
C ALA A 209 10.47 -13.99 0.55
N ASP A 210 11.62 -13.86 1.20
CA ASP A 210 11.95 -14.60 2.42
C ASP A 210 11.30 -13.90 3.62
N TYR A 211 10.34 -14.58 4.25
CA TYR A 211 9.51 -14.02 5.32
C TYR A 211 10.33 -13.70 6.57
N GLU A 212 11.45 -14.39 6.79
CA GLU A 212 12.37 -14.10 7.92
C GLU A 212 13.17 -12.81 7.71
N GLN A 213 13.29 -12.34 6.47
CA GLN A 213 14.02 -11.13 6.10
C GLN A 213 13.11 -9.92 5.87
N LEU A 214 11.79 -10.09 6.01
CA LEU A 214 10.84 -9.01 5.75
C LEU A 214 10.96 -7.90 6.81
N PRO A 215 10.86 -6.62 6.40
CA PRO A 215 10.71 -5.53 7.36
C PRO A 215 9.38 -5.65 8.09
N LYS A 216 9.33 -5.17 9.35
CA LYS A 216 8.15 -5.27 10.23
C LYS A 216 6.85 -4.81 9.56
N TRP A 217 6.89 -3.67 8.87
CA TRP A 217 5.71 -3.12 8.18
C TRP A 217 5.15 -4.07 7.10
N ALA A 218 6.02 -4.81 6.40
CA ALA A 218 5.62 -5.73 5.35
C ALA A 218 4.95 -6.99 5.94
N VAL A 219 5.44 -7.48 7.07
CA VAL A 219 4.82 -8.59 7.80
C VAL A 219 3.42 -8.20 8.25
N GLU A 220 3.27 -7.05 8.91
CA GLU A 220 1.96 -6.56 9.40
C GLU A 220 0.96 -6.36 8.25
N ARG A 221 1.42 -5.82 7.11
CA ARG A 221 0.57 -5.65 5.91
C ARG A 221 0.17 -6.99 5.29
N LEU A 222 1.08 -7.95 5.24
CA LEU A 222 0.79 -9.25 4.68
C LEU A 222 -0.23 -10.01 5.54
N GLU A 223 -0.09 -9.97 6.86
CA GLU A 223 -1.08 -10.51 7.79
C GLU A 223 -2.48 -9.94 7.54
N GLN A 224 -2.59 -8.63 7.28
CA GLN A 224 -3.88 -7.99 6.96
C GLN A 224 -4.49 -8.45 5.63
N ILE A 225 -3.66 -8.61 4.59
CA ILE A 225 -4.12 -9.04 3.26
C ILE A 225 -4.56 -10.51 3.28
N GLU A 226 -3.81 -11.36 4.00
CA GLU A 226 -4.11 -12.78 4.12
C GLU A 226 -5.24 -13.08 5.12
N ALA A 227 -5.56 -12.12 5.99
CA ALA A 227 -6.58 -12.31 7.00
C ALA A 227 -7.96 -12.53 6.38
N PRO A 228 -8.72 -13.51 6.86
CA PRO A 228 -10.08 -13.74 6.40
C PRO A 228 -10.96 -12.54 6.76
N GLN A 229 -11.80 -12.12 5.83
CA GLN A 229 -12.73 -11.01 6.01
C GLN A 229 -14.16 -11.46 5.78
N MET A 230 -15.08 -10.95 6.61
CA MET A 230 -16.51 -11.13 6.47
C MET A 230 -17.21 -9.77 6.50
N LYS A 231 -18.05 -9.49 5.50
CA LYS A 231 -18.97 -8.35 5.55
C LYS A 231 -20.23 -8.78 6.29
N ILE A 232 -20.49 -8.15 7.45
CA ILE A 232 -21.58 -8.53 8.34
C ILE A 232 -22.47 -7.36 8.72
N ARG A 233 -23.70 -7.67 9.16
CA ARG A 233 -24.56 -6.78 9.96
C ARG A 233 -25.06 -7.52 11.19
N ILE A 234 -25.17 -6.81 12.31
CA ILE A 234 -25.56 -7.37 13.59
C ILE A 234 -26.84 -6.69 14.07
N PHE A 235 -27.81 -7.51 14.44
CA PHE A 235 -29.12 -7.11 14.91
C PHE A 235 -29.40 -7.66 16.30
N GLN A 236 -29.88 -6.80 17.19
CA GLN A 236 -30.30 -7.16 18.54
C GLN A 236 -31.77 -6.83 18.74
N ILE A 237 -32.43 -7.56 19.63
CA ILE A 237 -33.82 -7.29 19.98
C ILE A 237 -33.89 -5.92 20.67
N ASP A 238 -34.80 -5.08 20.21
CA ASP A 238 -35.17 -3.84 20.85
C ASP A 238 -36.02 -4.18 22.10
N HIS A 239 -35.43 -4.01 23.28
CA HIS A 239 -36.07 -4.34 24.56
C HIS A 239 -37.39 -3.61 24.78
N GLU A 240 -37.59 -2.43 24.17
CA GLU A 240 -38.87 -1.71 24.25
C GLU A 240 -39.98 -2.39 23.44
N LYS A 241 -39.61 -3.16 22.41
CA LYS A 241 -40.53 -3.91 21.54
C LYS A 241 -40.68 -5.38 21.95
N ASP A 242 -39.87 -5.87 22.89
CA ASP A 242 -39.84 -7.27 23.29
C ASP A 242 -40.98 -7.71 24.23
N ARG A 243 -42.22 -7.64 23.73
CA ARG A 243 -43.43 -8.00 24.50
C ARG A 243 -43.46 -9.46 24.97
N ASN A 244 -42.79 -10.34 24.23
CA ASN A 244 -42.78 -11.79 24.49
C ASN A 244 -41.55 -12.24 25.29
N LYS A 245 -40.67 -11.31 25.71
CA LYS A 245 -39.44 -11.59 26.45
C LYS A 245 -38.56 -12.63 25.74
N LEU A 246 -38.35 -12.40 24.45
CA LEU A 246 -37.57 -13.26 23.56
C LEU A 246 -36.07 -12.94 23.60
N ALA A 247 -35.66 -11.79 24.15
CA ALA A 247 -34.27 -11.50 24.40
C ALA A 247 -33.62 -12.63 25.21
N PHE A 248 -32.46 -13.09 24.75
CA PHE A 248 -31.68 -14.18 25.35
C PHE A 248 -32.34 -15.57 25.30
N MET A 249 -33.46 -15.72 24.58
CA MET A 249 -34.14 -17.02 24.42
C MET A 249 -33.66 -17.76 23.17
N ASN A 250 -33.51 -19.08 23.31
CA ASN A 250 -33.03 -19.95 22.24
C ASN A 250 -34.04 -20.04 21.08
N TYR A 251 -33.62 -20.67 19.97
CA TYR A 251 -34.43 -20.72 18.75
C TYR A 251 -35.77 -21.43 18.96
N ASP A 252 -35.77 -22.59 19.62
CA ASP A 252 -36.98 -23.41 19.78
C ASP A 252 -38.02 -22.72 20.69
N TYR A 253 -37.55 -22.04 21.74
CA TYR A 253 -38.40 -21.20 22.58
C TYR A 253 -38.97 -20.04 21.77
N THR A 254 -38.12 -19.35 21.00
CA THR A 254 -38.53 -18.20 20.19
C THR A 254 -39.61 -18.60 19.17
N GLN A 255 -39.43 -19.72 18.47
CA GLN A 255 -40.41 -20.23 17.50
C GLN A 255 -41.74 -20.63 18.14
N SER A 256 -41.72 -21.19 19.35
CA SER A 256 -42.95 -21.52 20.09
C SER A 256 -43.67 -20.30 20.69
N HIS A 257 -43.00 -19.14 20.77
CA HIS A 257 -43.51 -17.91 21.41
C HIS A 257 -43.67 -16.74 20.42
N GLY A 258 -44.05 -17.05 19.18
CA GLY A 258 -44.40 -16.07 18.15
C GLY A 258 -43.35 -15.87 17.06
N GLY A 259 -42.24 -16.61 17.14
CA GLY A 259 -41.21 -16.64 16.12
C GLY A 259 -40.27 -15.44 16.14
N ILE A 260 -39.25 -15.53 15.28
CA ILE A 260 -38.30 -14.45 15.05
C ILE A 260 -38.98 -13.42 14.15
N LYS A 261 -39.19 -12.21 14.68
CA LYS A 261 -39.87 -11.12 13.98
C LYS A 261 -38.93 -9.95 13.79
N ALA A 262 -38.55 -9.66 12.55
CA ALA A 262 -37.59 -8.61 12.24
C ALA A 262 -37.99 -7.23 12.77
N GLU A 263 -39.30 -6.91 12.87
CA GLU A 263 -39.78 -5.65 13.44
C GLU A 263 -39.42 -5.41 14.92
N ASN A 264 -39.04 -6.47 15.64
CA ASN A 264 -38.58 -6.39 17.03
C ASN A 264 -37.07 -6.16 17.14
N TYR A 265 -36.34 -6.18 16.03
CA TYR A 265 -34.89 -6.04 16.03
C TYR A 265 -34.48 -4.63 15.60
N ARG A 266 -33.30 -4.24 16.07
CA ARG A 266 -32.58 -3.06 15.60
C ARG A 266 -31.19 -3.44 15.15
N GLN A 267 -30.69 -2.76 14.12
CA GLN A 267 -29.29 -2.87 13.74
C GLN A 267 -28.43 -2.16 14.79
N ILE A 268 -27.31 -2.77 15.16
CA ILE A 268 -26.34 -2.17 16.09
C ILE A 268 -24.97 -1.92 15.45
N TYR A 269 -24.67 -2.65 14.37
CA TYR A 269 -23.40 -2.57 13.67
C TYR A 269 -23.52 -3.18 12.27
N GLY A 270 -22.76 -2.65 11.32
CA GLY A 270 -22.47 -3.28 10.03
C GLY A 270 -21.07 -2.90 9.58
N GLY A 271 -20.38 -3.81 8.90
CA GLY A 271 -19.02 -3.54 8.44
C GLY A 271 -18.28 -4.78 8.01
N THR A 272 -17.03 -4.59 7.60
CA THR A 272 -16.12 -5.70 7.30
C THR A 272 -15.30 -6.02 8.55
N VAL A 273 -15.31 -7.28 8.97
CA VAL A 273 -14.56 -7.76 10.14
C VAL A 273 -13.56 -8.83 9.76
N THR A 274 -12.45 -8.89 10.49
CA THR A 274 -11.39 -9.89 10.29
C THR A 274 -11.74 -11.21 10.97
N CYS A 275 -12.66 -11.96 10.36
CA CYS A 275 -13.23 -13.20 10.85
C CYS A 275 -13.33 -14.23 9.72
N ASP A 276 -13.31 -15.53 10.04
CA ASP A 276 -13.51 -16.62 9.08
C ASP A 276 -14.81 -17.41 9.28
N SER A 277 -15.51 -17.14 10.38
CA SER A 277 -16.67 -17.90 10.83
C SER A 277 -17.58 -17.06 11.74
N LEU A 278 -18.85 -17.46 11.87
CA LEU A 278 -19.78 -16.84 12.81
C LEU A 278 -19.30 -16.99 14.26
N GLU A 279 -18.60 -18.09 14.58
CA GLU A 279 -17.96 -18.31 15.86
C GLU A 279 -16.85 -17.29 16.16
N SER A 280 -16.01 -16.96 15.17
CA SER A 280 -15.01 -15.89 15.34
C SER A 280 -15.65 -14.50 15.48
N VAL A 281 -16.78 -14.25 14.77
CA VAL A 281 -17.56 -13.01 14.96
C VAL A 281 -18.13 -12.94 16.38
N PHE A 282 -18.66 -14.04 16.88
CA PHE A 282 -19.14 -14.13 18.26
C PHE A 282 -18.04 -13.82 19.27
N ALA A 283 -16.85 -14.40 19.09
CA ALA A 283 -15.72 -14.13 19.97
C ALA A 283 -15.29 -12.65 19.91
N LEU A 284 -15.23 -12.07 18.71
CA LEU A 284 -14.87 -10.67 18.49
C LEU A 284 -15.83 -9.72 19.24
N CYS A 285 -17.14 -9.90 19.06
CA CYS A 285 -18.20 -9.09 19.67
C CYS A 285 -18.34 -9.30 21.20
N ASN A 286 -17.58 -10.23 21.78
CA ASN A 286 -17.55 -10.51 23.22
C ASN A 286 -16.15 -10.28 23.83
N SER A 287 -15.26 -9.61 23.10
CA SER A 287 -13.91 -9.26 23.56
C SER A 287 -13.80 -7.76 23.85
N ASP A 288 -12.65 -7.35 24.36
CA ASP A 288 -12.23 -5.94 24.48
C ASP A 288 -11.90 -5.31 23.10
N LYS A 289 -11.94 -6.08 22.02
CA LYS A 289 -11.61 -5.69 20.65
C LYS A 289 -12.85 -5.69 19.75
N THR A 290 -14.00 -5.26 20.26
CA THR A 290 -15.20 -5.14 19.42
C THR A 290 -14.92 -4.27 18.20
N PRO A 291 -15.61 -4.49 17.07
CA PRO A 291 -15.40 -3.68 15.87
C PRO A 291 -15.57 -2.18 16.16
N PRO A 292 -14.75 -1.29 15.59
CA PRO A 292 -14.90 0.15 15.73
C PRO A 292 -16.32 0.61 15.35
N GLY A 293 -17.03 1.26 16.27
CA GLY A 293 -18.42 1.68 16.07
C GLY A 293 -19.49 0.70 16.56
N TYR A 294 -19.09 -0.45 17.13
CA TYR A 294 -20.02 -1.39 17.74
C TYR A 294 -20.69 -0.78 18.97
N LEU A 295 -22.01 -0.57 18.92
CA LEU A 295 -22.79 -0.06 20.04
C LEU A 295 -24.03 -0.93 20.30
N GLY A 296 -23.84 -1.96 21.10
CA GLY A 296 -24.89 -2.85 21.58
C GLY A 296 -24.42 -3.65 22.79
N GLU A 297 -25.26 -4.58 23.22
CA GLU A 297 -24.88 -5.54 24.26
C GLU A 297 -23.86 -6.54 23.72
N SER A 298 -23.16 -7.23 24.61
CA SER A 298 -22.38 -8.43 24.29
C SER A 298 -23.20 -9.39 23.42
N MET A 299 -22.61 -9.87 22.33
CA MET A 299 -23.32 -10.76 21.41
C MET A 299 -23.77 -12.03 22.14
N SER A 300 -25.05 -12.34 22.05
CA SER A 300 -25.66 -13.40 22.85
C SER A 300 -26.81 -14.09 22.10
N VAL A 301 -27.36 -15.13 22.74
CA VAL A 301 -28.55 -15.85 22.27
C VAL A 301 -29.65 -14.84 21.92
N SER A 302 -30.40 -15.11 20.85
CA SER A 302 -31.42 -14.23 20.27
C SER A 302 -30.91 -13.09 19.41
N ASN A 303 -29.60 -12.92 19.23
CA ASN A 303 -29.07 -11.98 18.24
C ASN A 303 -29.17 -12.57 16.83
N VAL A 304 -29.20 -11.70 15.82
CA VAL A 304 -29.17 -12.10 14.41
C VAL A 304 -27.95 -11.48 13.74
N ILE A 305 -27.23 -12.28 12.96
CA ILE A 305 -26.09 -11.85 12.15
C ILE A 305 -26.45 -12.08 10.68
N GLU A 306 -26.28 -11.06 9.86
CA GLU A 306 -26.24 -11.19 8.41
C GLU A 306 -24.79 -11.41 7.97
N ILE A 307 -24.56 -12.41 7.14
CA ILE A 307 -23.39 -12.47 6.26
C ILE A 307 -23.83 -11.86 4.92
N CYS A 308 -23.26 -10.72 4.55
CA CYS A 308 -23.77 -9.86 3.46
C CYS A 308 -23.41 -10.38 2.05
N ASP A 309 -22.30 -11.11 1.93
CA ASP A 309 -21.74 -11.59 0.67
C ASP A 309 -21.06 -12.98 0.81
N GLY A 310 -20.48 -13.47 -0.28
CA GLY A 310 -19.83 -14.78 -0.31
C GLY A 310 -20.78 -15.98 -0.40
N LYS A 311 -20.22 -17.18 -0.26
CA LYS A 311 -20.93 -18.46 -0.41
C LYS A 311 -21.92 -18.73 0.73
N ASP A 312 -21.63 -18.21 1.92
CA ASP A 312 -22.40 -18.41 3.15
C ASP A 312 -23.35 -17.23 3.43
N LYS A 313 -23.62 -16.40 2.41
CA LYS A 313 -24.54 -15.26 2.51
C LYS A 313 -25.90 -15.70 3.06
N GLY A 314 -26.39 -14.97 4.06
CA GLY A 314 -27.68 -15.24 4.69
C GLY A 314 -27.78 -14.67 6.09
N PHE A 315 -28.88 -15.00 6.77
CA PHE A 315 -29.16 -14.57 8.14
C PHE A 315 -29.08 -15.73 9.11
N TYR A 316 -28.48 -15.47 10.24
CA TYR A 316 -28.14 -16.47 11.23
C TYR A 316 -28.55 -16.03 12.63
N PHE A 317 -29.43 -16.79 13.25
CA PHE A 317 -29.83 -16.62 14.63
C PHE A 317 -28.77 -17.24 15.55
N CYS A 318 -28.27 -16.45 16.52
CA CYS A 318 -27.41 -16.95 17.58
C CYS A 318 -28.24 -17.81 18.54
N ASP A 319 -28.04 -19.12 18.51
CA ASP A 319 -28.76 -20.07 19.36
C ASP A 319 -27.94 -20.43 20.62
N SER A 320 -28.49 -21.24 21.50
CA SER A 320 -27.79 -21.76 22.68
C SER A 320 -26.50 -22.53 22.34
N VAL A 321 -26.42 -23.10 21.12
CA VAL A 321 -25.21 -23.71 20.57
C VAL A 321 -25.13 -23.35 19.08
N GLY A 322 -24.11 -22.56 18.73
CA GLY A 322 -23.85 -22.17 17.34
C GLY A 322 -24.94 -21.28 16.74
N PHE A 323 -25.06 -21.35 15.41
CA PHE A 323 -25.90 -20.47 14.63
C PHE A 323 -26.90 -21.24 13.76
N LYS A 324 -28.15 -20.76 13.72
CA LYS A 324 -29.21 -21.33 12.89
C LYS A 324 -29.56 -20.42 11.72
N PRO A 325 -29.55 -20.90 10.47
CA PRO A 325 -30.00 -20.09 9.33
C PRO A 325 -31.49 -19.78 9.46
N ILE A 326 -31.88 -18.56 9.15
CA ILE A 326 -33.26 -18.06 9.26
C ILE A 326 -33.67 -17.25 8.03
N ASP A 327 -34.98 -17.15 7.81
CA ASP A 327 -35.56 -16.13 6.94
C ASP A 327 -35.78 -14.86 7.78
N PHE A 328 -35.23 -13.74 7.33
CA PHE A 328 -35.20 -12.50 8.10
C PHE A 328 -35.26 -11.29 7.16
N ASP A 329 -36.25 -10.44 7.38
CA ASP A 329 -36.56 -9.30 6.51
C ASP A 329 -36.01 -8.01 7.10
N ILE A 330 -34.84 -7.59 6.62
CA ILE A 330 -34.13 -6.43 7.17
C ILE A 330 -34.91 -5.12 7.03
N ASP A 331 -35.78 -4.99 6.04
CA ASP A 331 -36.56 -3.77 5.80
C ASP A 331 -37.56 -3.49 6.93
N LYS A 332 -37.87 -4.52 7.74
CA LYS A 332 -38.73 -4.38 8.93
C LYS A 332 -37.96 -4.01 10.19
N THR A 333 -36.64 -4.19 10.22
CA THR A 333 -35.82 -3.86 11.38
C THR A 333 -35.72 -2.36 11.59
N ASN A 334 -35.42 -1.94 12.82
CA ASN A 334 -35.09 -0.55 13.09
C ASN A 334 -33.65 -0.23 12.67
N HIS A 335 -33.50 0.63 11.65
CA HIS A 335 -32.24 1.17 11.17
C HIS A 335 -32.31 2.71 11.05
N SER A 336 -33.27 3.38 11.70
CA SER A 336 -33.47 4.83 11.57
C SER A 336 -32.33 5.66 12.15
N ASP A 337 -31.62 5.10 13.13
CA ASP A 337 -30.44 5.71 13.74
C ASP A 337 -29.13 5.13 13.20
N ILE A 338 -29.12 4.49 12.03
CA ILE A 338 -27.88 4.01 11.41
C ILE A 338 -27.33 5.05 10.44
N MET A 339 -26.01 5.25 10.48
CA MET A 339 -25.28 6.07 9.53
C MET A 339 -24.09 5.31 8.94
N LYS A 340 -23.80 5.55 7.67
CA LYS A 340 -22.58 5.06 7.02
C LYS A 340 -21.43 6.02 7.25
N ILE A 341 -20.30 5.46 7.66
CA ILE A 341 -19.03 6.18 7.84
C ILE A 341 -17.91 5.45 7.10
N LEU A 342 -16.80 6.16 6.86
CA LEU A 342 -15.57 5.56 6.37
C LEU A 342 -14.54 5.57 7.49
N ILE A 343 -14.05 4.40 7.90
CA ILE A 343 -13.06 4.24 8.97
C ILE A 343 -11.67 4.10 8.36
N VAL A 344 -10.69 4.77 8.97
CA VAL A 344 -9.28 4.73 8.56
C VAL A 344 -8.43 4.38 9.78
N GLU A 345 -8.03 3.12 9.88
CA GLU A 345 -7.10 2.62 10.91
C GLU A 345 -5.66 2.66 10.40
N ASN A 346 -4.69 2.76 11.32
CA ASN A 346 -3.26 2.68 11.00
C ASN A 346 -2.93 1.42 10.19
N GLY A 347 -2.18 1.59 9.10
CA GLY A 347 -1.71 0.48 8.27
C GLY A 347 -2.78 -0.21 7.42
N LYS A 348 -4.07 0.07 7.59
CA LYS A 348 -5.17 -0.56 6.85
C LYS A 348 -5.73 0.36 5.77
N ALA A 349 -6.26 -0.21 4.70
CA ALA A 349 -7.05 0.53 3.72
C ALA A 349 -8.37 1.03 4.33
N PRO A 350 -8.91 2.19 3.89
CA PRO A 350 -10.19 2.69 4.36
C PRO A 350 -11.33 1.71 4.09
N TYR A 351 -12.25 1.55 5.05
CA TYR A 351 -13.41 0.66 4.90
C TYR A 351 -14.70 1.27 5.44
N GLU A 352 -15.81 0.87 4.82
CA GLU A 352 -17.16 1.33 5.19
C GLU A 352 -17.64 0.59 6.45
N ALA A 353 -18.31 1.34 7.34
CA ALA A 353 -19.06 0.79 8.45
C ALA A 353 -20.43 1.48 8.59
N GLU A 354 -21.41 0.72 9.06
CA GLU A 354 -22.75 1.17 9.43
C GLU A 354 -22.84 1.19 10.95
N ILE A 355 -22.84 2.38 11.55
CA ILE A 355 -22.82 2.55 13.00
C ILE A 355 -24.06 3.31 13.46
N ARG A 356 -24.40 3.20 14.74
CA ARG A 356 -25.46 4.04 15.30
C ARG A 356 -25.02 5.51 15.30
N ASN A 357 -25.93 6.41 14.92
CA ASN A 357 -25.79 7.86 15.06
C ASN A 357 -25.98 8.23 16.54
N ASP A 358 -24.97 7.86 17.33
CA ASP A 358 -24.90 7.96 18.77
C ASP A 358 -23.46 8.31 19.15
N ILE A 359 -23.29 9.27 20.06
CA ILE A 359 -21.97 9.76 20.45
C ILE A 359 -21.07 8.64 20.98
N HIS A 360 -21.61 7.63 21.65
CA HIS A 360 -20.81 6.53 22.17
C HIS A 360 -20.35 5.57 21.07
N ALA A 361 -21.16 5.36 20.03
CA ALA A 361 -20.73 4.61 18.86
C ALA A 361 -19.57 5.35 18.16
N MET A 362 -19.73 6.66 17.94
CA MET A 362 -18.72 7.53 17.33
C MET A 362 -17.39 7.53 18.11
N GLN A 363 -17.45 7.74 19.43
CA GLN A 363 -16.28 7.69 20.32
C GLN A 363 -15.59 6.32 20.32
N SER A 364 -16.36 5.23 20.21
CA SER A 364 -15.79 3.88 20.13
C SER A 364 -14.97 3.65 18.87
N VAL A 365 -15.21 4.40 17.78
CA VAL A 365 -14.43 4.28 16.54
C VAL A 365 -13.00 4.76 16.73
N VAL A 366 -12.81 5.88 17.43
CA VAL A 366 -11.49 6.53 17.62
C VAL A 366 -10.84 6.17 18.97
N GLY A 367 -11.57 5.45 19.83
CA GLY A 367 -11.08 5.03 21.14
C GLY A 367 -10.98 6.16 22.17
N GLY A 368 -11.87 7.16 22.13
CA GLY A 368 -11.81 8.30 23.04
C GLY A 368 -12.80 9.42 22.69
N CYS A 369 -12.61 10.58 23.31
CA CYS A 369 -13.36 11.79 22.94
C CYS A 369 -13.07 12.17 21.49
N ILE A 370 -14.08 12.60 20.75
CA ILE A 370 -13.95 12.95 19.34
C ILE A 370 -13.68 14.46 19.16
N GLU A 371 -12.75 14.79 18.27
CA GLU A 371 -12.50 16.15 17.79
C GLU A 371 -12.69 16.21 16.26
N PRO A 372 -13.40 17.24 15.74
CA PRO A 372 -13.61 17.41 14.30
C PRO A 372 -12.41 18.06 13.60
N ILE A 373 -12.04 17.54 12.44
CA ILE A 373 -11.13 18.18 11.50
C ILE A 373 -11.89 18.53 10.22
N TYR A 374 -12.03 19.83 9.96
CA TYR A 374 -12.62 20.35 8.73
C TYR A 374 -11.60 20.27 7.59
N PHE A 375 -11.88 19.44 6.60
CA PHE A 375 -10.97 19.20 5.47
C PHE A 375 -11.64 19.40 4.11
N GLU A 376 -12.96 19.31 4.03
CA GLU A 376 -13.74 19.41 2.80
C GLU A 376 -14.24 20.84 2.58
N PRO A 377 -13.86 21.54 1.49
CA PRO A 377 -14.31 22.90 1.21
C PRO A 377 -15.83 23.09 1.19
N LYS A 378 -16.59 22.07 0.75
CA LYS A 378 -18.06 22.11 0.77
C LYS A 378 -18.66 21.96 2.16
N GLN A 379 -17.87 21.49 3.13
CA GLN A 379 -18.30 21.14 4.49
C GLN A 379 -19.45 20.13 4.53
N ASP A 380 -19.63 19.34 3.46
CA ASP A 380 -20.61 18.25 3.38
C ASP A 380 -20.06 16.90 3.89
N ALA A 381 -18.81 16.90 4.36
CA ALA A 381 -18.16 15.81 5.09
C ALA A 381 -17.16 16.37 6.12
N ILE A 382 -16.90 15.58 7.15
CA ILE A 382 -16.01 15.95 8.26
C ILE A 382 -15.24 14.73 8.76
N VAL A 383 -13.99 14.94 9.18
CA VAL A 383 -13.17 13.91 9.82
C VAL A 383 -13.32 14.03 11.33
N TRP A 384 -13.41 12.89 12.00
CA TRP A 384 -13.42 12.78 13.46
C TRP A 384 -12.24 11.94 13.92
N CYS A 385 -11.47 12.45 14.87
CA CYS A 385 -10.30 11.79 15.45
C CYS A 385 -10.37 11.84 16.98
N ASN A 386 -9.46 11.15 17.66
CA ASN A 386 -9.39 11.17 19.12
C ASN A 386 -8.73 12.48 19.61
N ASP A 387 -9.43 13.32 20.38
CA ASP A 387 -8.94 14.60 20.94
C ASP A 387 -7.61 14.45 21.71
N GLU A 388 -7.32 13.25 22.23
CA GLU A 388 -6.11 12.96 23.00
C GLU A 388 -5.07 12.12 22.22
N PHE A 389 -5.15 12.03 20.88
CA PHE A 389 -4.28 11.13 20.12
C PHE A 389 -2.77 11.39 20.33
N LEU A 390 -2.36 12.63 20.57
CA LEU A 390 -0.96 12.99 20.87
C LEU A 390 -0.53 12.58 22.28
N LEU A 391 -1.47 12.56 23.23
CA LEU A 391 -1.21 12.21 24.63
C LEU A 391 -1.18 10.69 24.83
N ASN A 392 -1.91 9.95 24.00
CA ASN A 392 -2.06 8.50 24.09
C ASN A 392 -0.90 7.72 23.48
N GLY A 393 0.07 8.39 22.86
CA GLY A 393 1.18 7.74 22.16
C GLY A 393 0.71 6.94 20.94
N SER A 394 -0.42 7.32 20.35
CA SER A 394 -0.95 6.67 19.15
C SER A 394 0.04 6.81 17.99
N GLU A 395 0.11 5.78 17.13
CA GLU A 395 0.98 5.79 15.96
C GLU A 395 0.46 6.77 14.88
N PRO A 396 1.33 7.40 14.08
CA PRO A 396 0.94 8.22 12.94
C PRO A 396 0.05 7.45 11.96
N ASN A 397 -1.05 8.08 11.53
CA ASN A 397 -2.03 7.51 10.62
C ASN A 397 -1.98 8.23 9.25
N ARG A 398 -2.82 9.23 8.99
CA ARG A 398 -2.81 10.00 7.71
C ARG A 398 -2.82 11.50 7.99
N ILE A 399 -2.37 12.27 6.99
CA ILE A 399 -2.52 13.73 7.00
C ILE A 399 -3.93 14.08 6.54
N VAL A 400 -4.63 14.88 7.36
CA VAL A 400 -5.96 15.42 7.09
C VAL A 400 -5.89 16.94 7.19
N GLY A 401 -6.08 17.64 6.07
CA GLY A 401 -5.85 19.08 6.02
C GLY A 401 -4.38 19.40 6.33
N ALA A 402 -4.11 20.08 7.44
CA ALA A 402 -2.76 20.38 7.92
C ALA A 402 -2.32 19.49 9.11
N THR A 403 -3.14 18.53 9.52
CA THR A 403 -2.92 17.75 10.75
C THR A 403 -2.48 16.33 10.39
N LEU A 404 -1.34 15.89 10.92
CA LEU A 404 -1.00 14.46 10.95
C LEU A 404 -1.81 13.82 12.07
N VAL A 405 -2.84 13.05 11.71
CA VAL A 405 -3.69 12.36 12.69
C VAL A 405 -2.96 11.11 13.19
N HIS A 406 -2.98 10.89 14.50
CA HIS A 406 -2.48 9.65 15.10
C HIS A 406 -3.65 8.76 15.56
N GLY A 407 -3.50 7.45 15.42
CA GLY A 407 -4.58 6.50 15.72
C GLY A 407 -5.72 6.53 14.70
N THR A 408 -6.77 5.74 14.95
CA THR A 408 -7.95 5.63 14.07
C THR A 408 -8.72 6.94 13.98
N PHE A 409 -9.11 7.31 12.76
CA PHE A 409 -10.09 8.36 12.51
C PHE A 409 -11.18 7.84 11.58
N TYR A 410 -12.28 8.58 11.48
CA TYR A 410 -13.33 8.26 10.52
C TYR A 410 -13.90 9.51 9.87
N ILE A 411 -14.60 9.31 8.75
CA ILE A 411 -15.30 10.36 8.01
C ILE A 411 -16.81 10.10 8.11
N SER A 412 -17.56 11.15 8.42
CA SER A 412 -19.01 11.18 8.31
C SER A 412 -19.46 12.22 7.29
N GLY A 413 -20.70 12.11 6.83
CA GLY A 413 -21.38 13.25 6.22
C GLY A 413 -21.56 14.35 7.25
N ASN A 414 -21.71 15.58 6.76
CA ASN A 414 -21.91 16.76 7.60
C ASN A 414 -23.04 17.62 7.00
N TYR A 415 -23.95 18.11 7.84
CA TYR A 415 -25.06 18.96 7.39
C TYR A 415 -25.40 20.02 8.44
N GLN A 416 -26.02 21.11 8.00
CA GLN A 416 -26.65 22.06 8.92
C GLN A 416 -28.08 21.65 9.20
N ASN A 417 -28.40 21.46 10.48
CA ASN A 417 -29.75 21.15 10.92
C ASN A 417 -30.66 22.39 10.85
N GLU A 418 -31.93 22.22 11.20
CA GLU A 418 -32.94 23.29 11.17
C GLU A 418 -32.63 24.48 12.10
N TYR A 419 -31.74 24.30 13.09
CA TYR A 419 -31.27 25.32 14.02
C TYR A 419 -29.99 26.03 13.52
N GLY A 420 -29.46 25.65 12.36
CA GLY A 420 -28.21 26.18 11.80
C GLY A 420 -26.96 25.62 12.47
N GLU A 421 -27.08 24.58 13.28
CA GLU A 421 -25.97 23.88 13.91
C GLU A 421 -25.46 22.77 12.98
N TRP A 422 -24.16 22.53 13.01
CA TRP A 422 -23.54 21.42 12.27
C TRP A 422 -23.76 20.10 13.00
N ASP A 423 -24.17 19.09 12.26
CA ASP A 423 -24.42 17.75 12.78
C ASP A 423 -23.94 16.67 11.80
N SER A 424 -23.64 15.49 12.35
CA SER A 424 -23.16 14.35 11.58
C SER A 424 -24.32 13.63 10.87
N CYS A 425 -24.06 13.18 9.66
CA CYS A 425 -24.98 12.33 8.92
C CYS A 425 -24.25 11.21 8.17
N SER A 426 -25.02 10.32 7.55
CA SER A 426 -24.48 9.25 6.71
C SER A 426 -23.73 9.85 5.50
N LEU A 427 -22.58 9.27 5.18
CA LEU A 427 -21.97 9.48 3.88
C LEU A 427 -22.85 8.93 2.75
N THR A 428 -22.78 9.58 1.58
CA THR A 428 -23.30 9.01 0.33
C THR A 428 -22.31 8.00 -0.26
N ASP A 429 -22.78 7.11 -1.13
CA ASP A 429 -21.91 6.13 -1.80
C ASP A 429 -20.83 6.84 -2.65
N GLU A 430 -21.15 8.00 -3.27
CA GLU A 430 -20.17 8.81 -4.00
C GLU A 430 -19.08 9.39 -3.09
N GLN A 431 -19.46 9.86 -1.89
CA GLN A 431 -18.49 10.35 -0.90
C GLN A 431 -17.61 9.22 -0.37
N ILE A 432 -18.18 8.03 -0.13
CA ILE A 432 -17.41 6.85 0.31
C ILE A 432 -16.30 6.52 -0.69
N GLU A 433 -16.64 6.42 -1.98
CA GLU A 433 -15.64 6.09 -3.00
C GLU A 433 -14.59 7.20 -3.16
N LYS A 434 -15.01 8.47 -3.14
CA LYS A 434 -14.09 9.61 -3.14
C LYS A 434 -13.09 9.55 -1.98
N TYR A 435 -13.56 9.27 -0.76
CA TYR A 435 -12.69 9.30 0.41
C TYR A 435 -11.87 8.01 0.57
N LYS A 436 -12.32 6.88 0.04
CA LYS A 436 -11.47 5.67 -0.12
C LYS A 436 -10.28 5.96 -1.02
N GLU A 437 -10.50 6.63 -2.15
CA GLU A 437 -9.42 7.04 -3.06
C GLU A 437 -8.49 8.06 -2.41
N GLN A 438 -9.04 9.10 -1.76
CA GLN A 438 -8.25 10.13 -1.09
C GLN A 438 -7.34 9.59 0.03
N PHE A 439 -7.82 8.61 0.79
CA PHE A 439 -7.10 8.03 1.94
C PHE A 439 -6.57 6.62 1.68
N ASN A 440 -6.40 6.22 0.42
CA ASN A 440 -5.86 4.89 0.06
C ASN A 440 -4.41 4.69 0.56
N HIS A 441 -3.64 5.78 0.62
CA HIS A 441 -2.24 5.76 1.03
C HIS A 441 -2.06 5.30 2.49
N VAL A 442 -0.95 4.63 2.74
CA VAL A 442 -0.52 4.22 4.08
C VAL A 442 0.70 5.05 4.49
N VAL A 443 0.78 5.42 5.76
CA VAL A 443 2.00 6.03 6.32
C VAL A 443 2.85 4.93 6.95
N VAL A 444 4.12 4.85 6.54
CA VAL A 444 5.09 3.87 7.03
C VAL A 444 6.29 4.61 7.60
N ASN A 445 6.74 4.19 8.79
CA ASN A 445 8.00 4.66 9.36
C ASN A 445 9.16 3.78 8.85
N LEU A 446 10.05 4.35 8.03
CA LEU A 446 11.23 3.67 7.55
C LEU A 446 12.47 4.05 8.39
N PRO A 447 13.21 3.06 8.95
CA PRO A 447 14.45 3.32 9.68
C PRO A 447 15.46 4.14 8.86
N GLY A 448 15.90 5.28 9.40
CA GLY A 448 16.88 6.16 8.77
C GLY A 448 16.34 7.07 7.66
N ILE A 449 15.05 7.00 7.33
CA ILE A 449 14.39 7.91 6.37
C ILE A 449 13.31 8.74 7.07
N GLY A 450 12.56 8.16 8.01
CA GLY A 450 11.45 8.83 8.72
C GLY A 450 10.08 8.34 8.26
N LEU A 451 9.04 9.13 8.55
CA LEU A 451 7.67 8.83 8.15
C LEU A 451 7.47 9.12 6.67
N ILE A 452 6.83 8.19 5.96
CA ILE A 452 6.60 8.28 4.52
C ILE A 452 5.15 7.97 4.23
N ALA A 453 4.45 8.88 3.55
CA ALA A 453 3.16 8.58 2.94
C ALA A 453 3.39 7.84 1.61
N VAL A 454 2.99 6.58 1.56
CA VAL A 454 3.11 5.73 0.37
C VAL A 454 1.90 5.96 -0.52
N ARG A 455 2.01 6.86 -1.50
CA ARG A 455 0.96 7.13 -2.50
C ARG A 455 1.23 6.36 -3.80
N GLU A 456 0.17 6.13 -4.58
CA GLU A 456 0.20 5.82 -6.03
C GLU A 456 1.06 6.81 -6.85
N THR A 457 1.49 7.93 -6.25
CA THR A 457 2.38 8.93 -6.84
C THR A 457 3.38 9.53 -5.84
N LYS A 458 4.28 8.67 -5.34
CA LYS A 458 5.57 8.93 -4.65
C LYS A 458 5.48 8.79 -3.12
N PRO A 459 6.56 8.29 -2.49
CA PRO A 459 6.79 8.50 -1.06
C PRO A 459 7.00 10.00 -0.79
N GLU A 460 6.09 10.65 -0.06
CA GLU A 460 6.30 11.99 0.50
C GLU A 460 6.87 11.82 1.91
N ILE A 461 8.09 12.32 2.13
CA ILE A 461 8.72 12.32 3.46
C ILE A 461 7.94 13.33 4.31
N ILE A 462 7.35 12.86 5.40
CA ILE A 462 6.72 13.71 6.41
C ILE A 462 7.84 14.11 7.36
N GLU A 463 8.41 15.29 7.16
CA GLU A 463 9.45 15.82 8.04
C GLU A 463 8.82 16.22 9.39
N PRO A 464 9.43 15.85 10.53
CA PRO A 464 9.07 16.45 11.81
C PRO A 464 9.43 17.94 11.78
N ASP A 465 8.65 18.78 12.46
CA ASP A 465 8.92 20.22 12.60
C ASP A 465 10.39 20.43 13.00
N GLU A 466 11.17 21.12 12.16
CA GLU A 466 12.58 21.38 12.39
C GLU A 466 12.76 22.17 13.70
N GLU A 467 13.31 21.52 14.73
CA GLU A 467 13.99 22.25 15.82
C GLU A 467 15.17 23.01 15.18
N PHE A 468 15.08 24.34 15.19
CA PHE A 468 16.16 25.23 14.81
C PHE A 468 17.42 24.90 15.61
N GLU A 469 18.42 24.28 14.98
CA GLU A 469 19.79 24.29 15.51
C GLU A 469 20.32 25.72 15.38
N GLU A 470 20.49 26.41 16.52
CA GLU A 470 21.18 27.69 16.60
C GLU A 470 22.62 27.54 16.10
N GLU A 471 22.92 28.12 14.93
CA GLU A 471 24.30 28.36 14.50
C GLU A 471 25.01 29.24 15.54
N HIS A 472 25.93 28.65 16.31
CA HIS A 472 26.87 29.41 17.12
C HIS A 472 27.86 30.16 16.21
N GLU A 473 27.67 31.47 16.08
CA GLU A 473 28.70 32.39 15.59
C GLU A 473 29.93 32.30 16.50
N ILE A 474 31.04 31.81 15.95
CA ILE A 474 32.35 31.93 16.58
C ILE A 474 32.86 33.36 16.33
N GLU A 475 32.67 34.24 17.32
CA GLU A 475 33.40 35.51 17.39
C GLU A 475 34.91 35.24 17.44
N GLN A 476 35.62 35.57 16.36
CA GLN A 476 37.07 35.66 16.36
C GLN A 476 37.49 36.85 17.23
N THR A 477 38.06 36.56 18.39
CA THR A 477 38.86 37.53 19.14
C THR A 477 40.34 37.30 18.89
N MET A 478 40.98 38.39 18.41
CA MET A 478 42.41 38.69 18.23
C MET A 478 43.14 38.16 16.99
#